data_AF-A0A5R8MAZ1-F1
#
_entry.id   AF-A0A5R8MAZ1-F1
#
_cell.length_a   1.000
_cell.length_b   1.000
_cell.length_c   1.000
_cell.angle_alpha   90.00
_cell.angle_beta   90.00
_cell.angle_gamma   90.00
#
_symmetry.space_group_name_H-M   'P 1'
#
loop_
_entity.id
_entity.type
_entity.pdbx_description
1 polymer ?
#
loop_
_entity_poly.entity_id
_entity_poly.type
_entity_poly.pdbx_seq_one_letter_code
_entity_poly.pdbx_strand_id
1 'polypeptide(L)'
;MYETIQMLHSYLAYVALAILLIAVVNTISGLVSKRVFTMNKDLRLSLFTLIICHIQLLVGLILYFISPSGLNAIQEFGMGGLTSAARLLAVEHPFINILAIAAITIGWSRHKKFVEGDKKFKSIAIFYGIGLILILSRIPWSQWF
;
A
#
# COMPACT_ATOMS: atom_id res chain seq x y z
N MET A 1 17.53 -9.29 -14.56
CA MET A 1 16.20 -8.65 -14.70
C MET A 1 15.38 -8.76 -13.42
N TYR A 2 15.21 -9.95 -12.85
CA TYR A 2 14.56 -10.16 -11.55
C TYR A 2 15.16 -9.31 -10.42
N GLU A 3 16.47 -9.45 -10.15
CA GLU A 3 17.14 -8.74 -9.04
C GLU A 3 16.99 -7.22 -9.13
N THR A 4 17.09 -6.65 -10.34
CA THR A 4 16.90 -5.22 -10.59
C THR A 4 15.48 -4.78 -10.21
N ILE A 5 14.46 -5.54 -10.60
CA ILE A 5 13.06 -5.25 -10.28
C ILE A 5 12.79 -5.46 -8.79
N GLN A 6 13.39 -6.47 -8.17
CA GLN A 6 13.30 -6.69 -6.73
C GLN A 6 13.91 -5.53 -5.93
N MET A 7 15.10 -5.05 -6.31
CA MET A 7 15.70 -3.87 -5.70
C MET A 7 14.79 -2.65 -5.87
N LEU A 8 14.30 -2.39 -7.09
CA LEU A 8 13.37 -1.29 -7.35
C LEU A 8 12.12 -1.39 -6.48
N HIS A 9 11.52 -2.57 -6.38
CA HIS A 9 10.34 -2.82 -5.56
C HIS A 9 10.61 -2.56 -4.07
N SER A 10 11.78 -2.95 -3.57
CA SER A 10 12.17 -2.71 -2.17
C SER A 10 12.37 -1.22 -1.88
N TYR A 11 13.14 -0.50 -2.70
CA TYR A 11 13.33 0.95 -2.54
C TYR A 11 12.01 1.72 -2.63
N LEU A 12 11.17 1.35 -3.60
CA LEU A 12 9.87 1.97 -3.78
C LEU A 12 8.92 1.66 -2.61
N ALA A 13 9.05 0.48 -1.98
CA ALA A 13 8.27 0.13 -0.78
C ALA A 13 8.55 1.09 0.38
N TYR A 14 9.82 1.44 0.62
CA TYR A 14 10.18 2.41 1.66
C TYR A 14 9.54 3.78 1.40
N VAL A 15 9.59 4.25 0.16
CA VAL A 15 8.96 5.51 -0.25
C VAL A 15 7.44 5.46 -0.09
N ALA A 16 6.81 4.38 -0.55
CA ALA A 16 5.36 4.17 -0.46
C ALA A 16 4.88 4.12 1.00
N LEU A 17 5.61 3.40 1.86
CA LEU A 17 5.29 3.29 3.28
C LEU A 17 5.45 4.64 4.00
N ALA A 18 6.55 5.35 3.72
CA ALA A 18 6.81 6.66 4.31
C ALA A 18 5.73 7.67 3.93
N ILE A 19 5.40 7.80 2.63
CA ILE A 19 4.38 8.76 2.18
C ILE A 19 2.98 8.39 2.69
N LEU A 20 2.64 7.10 2.73
CA LEU A 20 1.38 6.64 3.28
C LEU A 20 1.25 6.98 4.76
N LEU A 21 2.30 6.74 5.54
CA LEU A 21 2.33 7.12 6.95
C LEU A 21 2.15 8.63 7.13
N ILE A 22 2.87 9.46 6.35
CA ILE A 22 2.75 10.91 6.39
C ILE A 22 1.33 11.35 6.02
N ALA A 23 0.68 10.74 5.03
CA ALA A 23 -0.69 11.05 4.65
C ALA A 23 -1.71 10.70 5.76
N VAL A 24 -1.54 9.54 6.40
CA VAL A 24 -2.38 9.14 7.55
C VAL A 24 -2.21 10.12 8.71
N VAL A 25 -0.96 10.43 9.11
CA VAL A 25 -0.68 11.39 10.19
C VAL A 25 -1.23 12.78 9.85
N ASN A 26 -1.03 13.26 8.61
CA ASN A 26 -1.53 14.57 8.17
C ASN A 26 -3.06 14.66 8.25
N THR A 27 -3.76 13.59 7.86
CA THR A 27 -5.23 13.58 7.83
C THR A 27 -5.83 13.42 9.22
N ILE A 28 -5.21 12.63 10.11
CA ILE A 28 -5.58 12.56 11.53
C ILE A 28 -5.35 13.91 12.21
N SER A 29 -4.19 14.53 12.00
CA SER A 29 -3.87 15.86 12.54
C SER A 29 -4.87 16.91 12.05
N GLY A 30 -5.23 16.86 10.76
CA GLY A 30 -6.26 17.73 10.17
C GLY A 30 -7.62 17.60 10.85
N LEU A 31 -8.04 16.38 11.21
CA LEU A 31 -9.29 16.13 11.95
C LEU A 31 -9.25 16.67 13.38
N VAL A 32 -8.20 16.34 14.12
CA VAL A 32 -8.07 16.72 15.54
C VAL A 32 -7.98 18.23 15.67
N SER A 33 -7.26 18.89 14.76
CA SER A 33 -7.11 20.35 14.74
C SER A 33 -8.26 21.11 14.06
N LYS A 34 -9.27 20.40 13.52
CA LYS A 34 -10.37 20.99 12.72
C LYS A 34 -9.85 21.92 11.61
N ARG A 35 -8.75 21.53 10.96
CA ARG A 35 -8.10 22.31 9.92
C ARG A 35 -8.96 22.33 8.66
N VAL A 36 -8.95 23.45 7.92
CA VAL A 36 -9.55 23.51 6.59
C VAL A 36 -8.77 22.62 5.61
N PHE A 37 -9.47 21.79 4.86
CA PHE A 37 -8.85 20.90 3.86
C PHE A 37 -8.30 21.73 2.69
N THR A 38 -6.98 21.70 2.50
CA THR A 38 -6.30 22.51 1.48
C THR A 38 -5.93 21.70 0.24
N MET A 39 -6.14 22.27 -0.94
CA MET A 39 -5.79 21.59 -2.20
C MET A 39 -4.28 21.53 -2.42
N ASN A 40 -3.52 22.53 -1.95
CA ASN A 40 -2.08 22.61 -2.18
C ASN A 40 -1.28 21.59 -1.35
N LYS A 41 -1.81 21.16 -0.20
CA LYS A 41 -1.13 20.23 0.70
C LYS A 41 -1.91 18.93 0.86
N ASP A 42 -3.11 18.98 1.42
CA ASP A 42 -3.84 17.77 1.85
C ASP A 42 -4.28 16.91 0.67
N LEU A 43 -4.81 17.55 -0.38
CA LEU A 43 -5.19 16.85 -1.61
C LEU A 43 -3.96 16.23 -2.30
N ARG A 44 -2.91 17.02 -2.51
CA ARG A 44 -1.69 16.56 -3.21
C ARG A 44 -1.00 15.43 -2.47
N LEU A 45 -0.85 15.53 -1.15
CA LEU A 45 -0.26 14.48 -0.33
C LEU A 45 -1.05 13.17 -0.45
N SER A 46 -2.37 13.25 -0.38
CA SER A 46 -3.24 12.08 -0.54
C SER A 46 -3.16 11.51 -1.96
N LEU A 47 -3.13 12.37 -2.98
CA LEU A 47 -2.99 11.96 -4.39
C LEU A 47 -1.65 11.28 -4.66
N PHE A 48 -0.54 11.85 -4.19
CA PHE A 48 0.78 11.25 -4.38
C PHE A 48 0.91 9.92 -3.66
N THR A 49 0.33 9.81 -2.46
CA THR A 49 0.23 8.53 -1.75
C THR A 49 -0.51 7.50 -2.58
N LEU A 50 -1.70 7.84 -3.12
CA LEU A 50 -2.45 6.95 -4.00
C LEU A 50 -1.59 6.48 -5.18
N ILE A 51 -0.97 7.41 -5.91
CA ILE A 51 -0.17 7.12 -7.10
C ILE A 51 1.01 6.21 -6.76
N ILE A 52 1.80 6.57 -5.76
CA ILE A 52 3.01 5.81 -5.39
C ILE A 52 2.63 4.41 -4.91
N CYS A 53 1.58 4.26 -4.11
CA CYS A 53 1.09 2.95 -3.67
C CYS A 53 0.60 2.08 -4.85
N HIS A 54 0.00 2.67 -5.90
CA HIS A 54 -0.38 1.93 -7.10
C HIS A 54 0.85 1.54 -7.94
N ILE A 55 1.83 2.43 -8.11
CA ILE A 55 3.08 2.10 -8.80
C ILE A 55 3.79 0.96 -8.05
N GLN A 56 3.83 1.01 -6.71
CA GLN A 56 4.39 -0.04 -5.88
C GLN A 56 3.71 -1.39 -6.11
N LEU A 57 2.37 -1.40 -6.18
CA LEU A 57 1.62 -2.62 -6.48
C LEU A 57 1.92 -3.14 -7.90
N LEU A 58 1.97 -2.27 -8.91
CA LEU A 58 2.27 -2.68 -10.29
C LEU A 58 3.66 -3.30 -10.40
N VAL A 59 4.68 -2.67 -9.81
CA VAL A 59 6.05 -3.22 -9.77
C VAL A 59 6.06 -4.55 -9.00
N GLY A 60 5.31 -4.65 -7.91
CA GLY A 60 5.16 -5.89 -7.13
C GLY A 60 4.47 -7.01 -7.91
N LEU A 61 3.47 -6.70 -8.73
CA LEU A 61 2.81 -7.67 -9.60
C LEU A 61 3.74 -8.16 -10.69
N ILE A 62 4.53 -7.28 -11.31
CA ILE A 62 5.57 -7.69 -12.25
C ILE A 62 6.56 -8.65 -11.56
N LEU A 63 7.01 -8.28 -10.36
CA LEU A 63 7.90 -9.14 -9.56
C LEU A 63 7.27 -10.49 -9.23
N TYR A 64 5.97 -10.53 -8.92
CA TYR A 64 5.24 -11.76 -8.62
C TYR A 64 5.27 -12.77 -9.78
N PHE A 65 5.23 -12.31 -11.03
CA PHE A 65 5.28 -13.21 -12.19
C PHE A 65 6.69 -13.66 -12.58
N ILE A 66 7.73 -12.88 -12.29
CA ILE A 66 9.11 -13.18 -12.71
C ILE A 66 9.97 -13.77 -11.58
N SER A 67 9.57 -13.61 -10.32
CA SER A 67 10.31 -14.07 -9.14
C SER A 67 10.15 -15.57 -8.91
N PRO A 68 11.19 -16.27 -8.45
CA PRO A 68 11.06 -17.65 -7.97
C PRO A 68 10.06 -17.77 -6.81
N SER A 69 9.98 -16.76 -5.94
CA SER A 69 9.13 -16.76 -4.72
C SER A 69 7.69 -16.29 -4.95
N GLY A 70 7.31 -15.98 -6.18
CA GLY A 70 5.97 -15.54 -6.55
C GLY A 70 5.11 -16.68 -7.11
N LEU A 71 4.57 -16.49 -8.32
CA LEU A 71 3.76 -17.49 -9.01
C LEU A 71 4.53 -18.79 -9.27
N ASN A 72 5.84 -18.68 -9.58
CA ASN A 72 6.68 -19.83 -9.85
C ASN A 72 6.74 -20.81 -8.67
N ALA A 73 6.82 -20.31 -7.42
CA ALA A 73 6.77 -21.15 -6.23
C ALA A 73 5.46 -21.94 -6.12
N ILE A 74 4.32 -21.33 -6.49
CA ILE A 74 3.02 -22.01 -6.48
C ILE A 74 2.99 -23.10 -7.55
N GLN A 75 3.55 -22.83 -8.73
CA GLN A 75 3.60 -23.80 -9.83
C GLN A 75 4.52 -24.99 -9.52
N GLU A 76 5.65 -24.75 -8.86
CA GLU A 76 6.64 -25.77 -8.53
C GLU A 76 6.20 -26.65 -7.36
N PHE A 77 5.74 -26.05 -6.26
CA PHE A 77 5.44 -26.78 -5.02
C PHE A 77 3.95 -27.07 -4.82
N GLY A 78 3.07 -26.44 -5.60
CA GLY A 78 1.62 -26.48 -5.37
C GLY A 78 1.21 -25.71 -4.10
N MET A 79 -0.08 -25.37 -3.99
CA MET A 79 -0.59 -24.60 -2.84
C MET A 79 -0.39 -25.29 -1.49
N GLY A 80 -0.42 -26.62 -1.46
CA GLY A 80 -0.23 -27.42 -0.24
C GLY A 80 1.24 -27.67 0.13
N GLY A 81 2.17 -27.50 -0.81
CA GLY A 81 3.61 -27.75 -0.60
C GLY A 81 4.41 -26.52 -0.18
N LEU A 82 3.79 -25.34 -0.11
CA LEU A 82 4.45 -24.10 0.29
C LEU A 82 4.79 -24.12 1.78
N THR A 83 6.05 -23.83 2.11
CA THR A 83 6.46 -23.49 3.47
C THR A 83 5.77 -22.22 3.95
N SER A 84 5.70 -21.99 5.26
CA SER A 84 5.11 -20.76 5.81
C SER A 84 5.73 -19.48 5.24
N ALA A 85 7.05 -19.47 5.00
CA ALA A 85 7.74 -18.34 4.39
C ALA A 85 7.38 -18.17 2.91
N ALA A 86 7.32 -19.26 2.15
CA ALA A 86 6.95 -19.21 0.73
C ALA A 86 5.49 -18.78 0.55
N ARG A 87 4.57 -19.25 1.42
CA ARG A 87 3.15 -18.84 1.41
C ARG A 87 2.97 -17.36 1.72
N LEU A 88 3.75 -16.81 2.65
CA LEU A 88 3.73 -15.38 2.95
C LEU A 88 4.01 -14.55 1.68
N LEU A 89 5.04 -14.92 0.91
CA LEU A 89 5.47 -14.17 -0.28
C LEU A 89 4.57 -14.40 -1.49
N ALA A 90 4.21 -15.65 -1.75
CA ALA A 90 3.47 -16.04 -2.95
C ALA A 90 1.97 -15.76 -2.85
N VAL A 91 1.40 -15.70 -1.64
CA VAL A 91 -0.06 -15.63 -1.46
C VAL A 91 -0.45 -14.47 -0.55
N GLU A 92 0.00 -14.49 0.70
CA GLU A 92 -0.54 -13.60 1.73
C GLU A 92 -0.15 -12.13 1.47
N HIS A 93 1.10 -11.88 1.09
CA HIS A 93 1.63 -10.56 0.76
C HIS A 93 0.92 -9.91 -0.44
N PRO A 94 0.90 -10.51 -1.65
CA PRO A 94 0.25 -9.90 -2.81
C PRO A 94 -1.26 -9.72 -2.58
N PHE A 95 -1.92 -10.69 -1.94
CA PHE A 95 -3.35 -10.60 -1.65
C PHE A 95 -3.69 -9.42 -0.72
N ILE A 96 -2.96 -9.30 0.40
CA ILE A 96 -3.21 -8.24 1.37
C ILE A 96 -2.83 -6.86 0.80
N ASN A 97 -1.79 -6.78 -0.04
CA ASN A 97 -1.46 -5.54 -0.74
C ASN A 97 -2.58 -5.10 -1.69
N ILE A 98 -3.19 -6.01 -2.45
CA ILE A 98 -4.34 -5.67 -3.32
C ILE A 98 -5.49 -5.10 -2.48
N LEU A 99 -5.82 -5.73 -1.34
CA LEU A 99 -6.85 -5.22 -0.43
C LEU A 99 -6.50 -3.84 0.14
N ALA A 100 -5.23 -3.64 0.51
CA ALA A 100 -4.75 -2.35 0.99
C ALA A 100 -4.90 -1.24 -0.06
N ILE A 101 -4.48 -1.51 -1.30
CA ILE A 101 -4.61 -0.55 -2.39
C ILE A 101 -6.09 -0.29 -2.72
N ALA A 102 -6.94 -1.32 -2.70
CA ALA A 102 -8.38 -1.14 -2.88
C ALA A 102 -8.97 -0.21 -1.80
N ALA A 103 -8.58 -0.38 -0.52
CA ALA A 103 -8.99 0.51 0.56
C ALA A 103 -8.52 1.95 0.31
N ILE A 104 -7.25 2.17 -0.05
CA ILE A 104 -6.70 3.49 -0.40
C ILE A 104 -7.50 4.13 -1.56
N THR A 105 -7.83 3.36 -2.61
CA THR A 105 -8.64 3.83 -3.75
C THR A 105 -10.05 4.20 -3.34
N ILE A 106 -10.67 3.46 -2.41
CA ILE A 106 -11.98 3.81 -1.84
C ILE A 106 -11.89 5.13 -1.06
N GLY A 107 -10.87 5.30 -0.21
CA GLY A 107 -10.63 6.54 0.52
C GLY A 107 -10.52 7.75 -0.40
N TRP A 108 -9.74 7.61 -1.47
CA TRP A 108 -9.61 8.62 -2.51
C TRP A 108 -10.90 8.85 -3.29
N SER A 109 -11.66 7.81 -3.62
CA SER A 109 -12.89 7.97 -4.38
C SER A 109 -14.00 8.62 -3.56
N ARG A 110 -14.06 8.32 -2.26
CA ARG A 110 -15.05 8.88 -1.33
C ARG A 110 -14.77 10.33 -0.97
N HIS A 111 -13.51 10.74 -0.80
CA HIS A 111 -13.22 12.13 -0.40
C HIS A 111 -13.77 13.15 -1.43
N LYS A 112 -13.78 12.79 -2.72
CA LYS A 112 -14.30 13.63 -3.82
C LYS A 112 -15.80 13.91 -3.71
N LYS A 113 -16.56 13.05 -3.00
CA LYS A 113 -18.01 13.17 -2.84
C LYS A 113 -18.41 14.13 -1.72
N PHE A 114 -17.47 14.56 -0.87
CA PHE A 114 -17.75 15.44 0.25
C PHE A 114 -17.44 16.89 -0.10
N VAL A 115 -18.28 17.80 0.38
CA VAL A 115 -18.01 19.25 0.32
C VAL A 115 -17.25 19.68 1.57
N GLU A 116 -17.63 19.19 2.75
CA GLU A 116 -17.00 19.57 4.02
C GLU A 116 -15.60 18.97 4.17
N GLY A 117 -14.63 19.81 4.54
CA GLY A 117 -13.23 19.42 4.73
C GLY A 117 -13.04 18.31 5.77
N ASP A 118 -13.77 18.36 6.88
CA ASP A 118 -13.72 17.34 7.93
C ASP A 118 -14.10 15.95 7.41
N LYS A 119 -15.13 15.86 6.57
CA LYS A 119 -15.55 14.59 5.97
C LYS A 119 -14.50 14.07 4.97
N LYS A 120 -13.81 14.97 4.24
CA LYS A 120 -12.68 14.61 3.37
C LYS A 120 -11.54 14.01 4.18
N PHE A 121 -11.11 14.69 5.25
CA PHE A 121 -10.06 14.18 6.12
C PHE A 121 -10.45 12.83 6.75
N LYS A 122 -11.69 12.69 7.23
CA LYS A 122 -12.18 11.46 7.86
C LYS A 122 -12.17 10.29 6.90
N SER A 123 -12.62 10.53 5.66
CA SER A 123 -12.57 9.51 4.60
C SER A 123 -11.15 9.02 4.36
N ILE A 124 -10.20 9.94 4.17
CA ILE A 124 -8.82 9.56 3.84
C ILE A 124 -8.16 8.89 5.06
N ALA A 125 -8.30 9.45 6.26
CA ALA A 125 -7.70 8.90 7.48
C ALA A 125 -8.12 7.44 7.75
N ILE A 126 -9.42 7.13 7.62
CA ILE A 126 -9.92 5.76 7.85
C ILE A 126 -9.37 4.80 6.81
N PHE A 127 -9.54 5.11 5.53
CA PHE A 127 -9.22 4.16 4.46
C PHE A 127 -7.71 4.02 4.23
N TYR A 128 -6.94 5.11 4.34
CA TYR A 128 -5.48 5.05 4.24
C TYR A 128 -4.90 4.41 5.49
N GLY A 129 -5.51 4.63 6.66
CA GLY A 129 -5.14 3.93 7.89
C GLY A 129 -5.36 2.41 7.79
N ILE A 130 -6.50 1.97 7.24
CA ILE A 130 -6.75 0.55 6.96
C ILE A 130 -5.69 0.01 5.98
N GLY A 131 -5.42 0.73 4.88
CA GLY A 131 -4.38 0.35 3.93
C GLY A 131 -3.00 0.20 4.57
N LEU A 132 -2.63 1.13 5.46
CA LEU A 132 -1.37 1.10 6.21
C LEU A 132 -1.28 -0.13 7.12
N ILE A 133 -2.33 -0.42 7.90
CA ILE A 133 -2.37 -1.59 8.78
C ILE A 133 -2.26 -2.89 7.97
N LEU A 134 -2.99 -2.99 6.87
CA LEU A 134 -2.94 -4.17 5.98
C LEU A 134 -1.52 -4.37 5.43
N ILE A 135 -0.90 -3.33 4.89
CA ILE A 135 0.48 -3.41 4.38
C ILE A 135 1.44 -3.86 5.49
N LEU A 136 1.43 -3.18 6.65
CA LEU A 136 2.31 -3.52 7.77
C LEU A 136 2.14 -4.97 8.27
N SER A 137 0.92 -5.52 8.18
CA SER A 137 0.63 -6.88 8.62
C SER A 137 1.30 -7.97 7.78
N ARG A 138 1.61 -7.70 6.51
CA ARG A 138 2.16 -8.68 5.56
C ARG A 138 3.42 -8.23 4.83
N ILE A 139 4.10 -7.18 5.28
CA ILE A 139 5.47 -6.94 4.83
C ILE A 139 6.35 -8.15 5.22
N PRO A 140 7.16 -8.70 4.31
CA PRO A 140 8.11 -9.75 4.64
C PRO A 140 9.31 -9.16 5.39
N TRP A 141 9.10 -8.82 6.66
CA TRP A 141 10.08 -8.10 7.49
C TRP A 141 11.46 -8.77 7.54
N SER A 142 11.50 -10.10 7.54
CA SER A 142 12.74 -10.88 7.54
C SER A 142 13.56 -10.77 6.25
N GLN A 143 13.04 -10.13 5.20
CA GLN A 143 13.76 -9.86 3.95
C GLN A 143 14.29 -8.43 3.88
N TRP A 144 13.91 -7.57 4.82
CA TRP A 144 14.38 -6.18 4.88
C TRP A 144 15.56 -5.99 5.85
N PHE A 145 15.86 -6.98 6.69
CA PHE A 145 16.94 -7.01 7.67
C PHE A 145 17.81 -8.25 7.46
#